data_AF-A0A1Y3EQY3-F1
#
_entry.id   AF-A0A1Y3EQY3-F1
#
_cell.length_a   1.000
_cell.length_b   1.000
_cell.length_c   1.000
_cell.angle_alpha   90.00
_cell.angle_beta   90.00
_cell.angle_gamma   90.00
#
_symmetry.space_group_name_H-M   'P 1'
#
loop_
_entity.id
_entity.type
_entity.pdbx_description
1 polymer ?
#
loop_
_entity_poly.entity_id
_entity_poly.type
_entity_poly.pdbx_seq_one_letter_code
_entity_poly.pdbx_strand_id
1 'polypeptide(L)'
;MAQLEARLVIRQLGTVKKISDDTESILYIPSHHTVFGKCATNVNDKSELTIVWATDDGGKYELSHSFAAEKVESSIKSTWKWTWKLKNATLAYFPPIEKEGKMVTCYMTNKSQIWAPLKQSFLCKHALNITLINNPAEQPCDVIVQYKANMQILAYNLDKSNDFGNSNGMV
;
A
#
# COMPACT_ATOMS: atom_id res chain seq x y z
N MET A 1 9.18 -5.11 -7.94
CA MET A 1 8.20 -5.76 -8.83
C MET A 1 6.94 -6.03 -8.04
N ALA A 2 5.77 -5.80 -8.62
CA ALA A 2 4.51 -6.01 -7.92
C ALA A 2 3.43 -6.41 -8.93
N GLN A 3 2.64 -7.42 -8.57
CA GLN A 3 1.40 -7.79 -9.22
C GLN A 3 0.34 -7.78 -8.12
N LEU A 4 -0.53 -6.77 -8.17
CA LEU A 4 -1.58 -6.59 -7.17
C LEU A 4 -2.77 -5.91 -7.82
N GLU A 5 -3.95 -6.23 -7.30
CA GLU A 5 -5.17 -5.48 -7.55
C GLU A 5 -5.66 -4.95 -6.21
N ALA A 6 -6.13 -3.71 -6.16
CA ALA A 6 -6.67 -3.12 -4.95
C ALA A 6 -7.92 -2.29 -5.22
N ARG A 7 -8.72 -2.12 -4.18
CA ARG A 7 -9.83 -1.17 -4.11
C ARG A 7 -9.80 -0.45 -2.77
N LEU A 8 -10.37 0.75 -2.73
CA LEU A 8 -10.52 1.52 -1.51
C LEU A 8 -11.94 1.35 -0.98
N VAL A 9 -12.06 1.06 0.30
CA VAL A 9 -13.30 1.10 1.05
C VAL A 9 -13.24 2.37 1.89
N ILE A 10 -13.93 3.42 1.43
CA ILE A 10 -13.90 4.75 2.01
C ILE A 10 -15.05 4.87 3.01
N ARG A 11 -14.70 5.04 4.29
CA ARG A 11 -15.65 5.34 5.36
C ARG A 11 -15.72 6.84 5.62
N GLN A 12 -14.57 7.51 5.58
CA GLN A 12 -14.46 8.96 5.69
C GLN A 12 -13.26 9.49 4.91
N LEU A 13 -13.44 10.57 4.14
CA LEU A 13 -12.34 11.22 3.42
C LEU A 13 -12.58 12.74 3.32
N GLY A 14 -11.97 13.48 4.24
CA GLY A 14 -12.18 14.92 4.40
C GLY A 14 -13.60 15.25 4.84
N THR A 15 -14.17 16.30 4.26
CA THR A 15 -15.57 16.72 4.47
C THR A 15 -16.58 15.80 3.78
N VAL A 16 -16.12 14.85 2.95
CA VAL A 16 -16.97 13.81 2.38
C VAL A 16 -17.34 12.83 3.50
N LYS A 17 -18.37 13.19 4.27
CA LYS A 17 -19.13 12.29 5.14
C LYS A 17 -20.26 11.68 4.32
N LYS A 18 -20.38 10.36 4.33
CA LYS A 18 -21.56 9.69 3.78
C LYS A 18 -22.77 9.99 4.67
N ILE A 19 -23.90 10.25 4.02
CA ILE A 19 -25.17 10.70 4.66
C ILE A 19 -26.03 9.49 5.12
N SER A 20 -25.59 8.26 4.91
CA SER A 20 -26.32 7.04 5.32
C SER A 20 -25.39 6.05 6.03
N ASP A 21 -25.79 5.55 7.20
CA ASP A 21 -25.00 4.68 8.08
C ASP A 21 -24.65 3.29 7.51
N ASP A 22 -25.22 2.86 6.37
CA ASP A 22 -25.18 1.43 5.98
C ASP A 22 -24.53 1.07 4.63
N THR A 23 -23.84 1.98 3.95
CA THR A 23 -23.08 1.59 2.73
C THR A 23 -21.65 2.11 2.73
N GLU A 24 -20.66 1.23 2.79
CA GLU A 24 -19.27 1.60 2.54
C GLU A 24 -19.12 2.13 1.09
N SER A 25 -18.36 3.21 0.86
CA SER A 25 -18.05 3.67 -0.51
C SER A 25 -16.89 2.87 -1.08
N ILE A 26 -17.15 2.02 -2.06
CA ILE A 26 -16.09 1.29 -2.74
C ILE A 26 -15.61 2.08 -3.95
N LEU A 27 -14.33 2.45 -3.97
CA LEU A 27 -13.65 3.03 -5.13
C LEU A 27 -12.67 2.02 -5.70
N TYR A 28 -12.85 1.68 -6.98
CA TYR A 28 -11.93 0.82 -7.70
C TYR A 28 -10.77 1.64 -8.28
N ILE A 29 -9.55 1.10 -8.23
CA ILE A 29 -8.43 1.69 -8.96
C ILE A 29 -8.65 1.36 -10.46
N PRO A 30 -8.72 2.37 -11.33
CA PRO A 30 -9.00 2.16 -12.75
C PRO A 30 -7.82 1.48 -13.46
N SER A 31 -8.08 0.88 -14.62
CA SER A 31 -7.03 0.33 -15.50
C SER A 31 -6.07 1.43 -16.00
N HIS A 32 -6.58 2.64 -16.19
CA HIS A 32 -5.80 3.82 -16.56
C HIS A 32 -5.21 4.49 -15.32
N HIS A 33 -4.17 3.88 -14.76
CA HIS A 33 -3.39 4.43 -13.65
C HIS A 33 -1.93 4.61 -14.07
N THR A 34 -1.25 5.53 -13.42
CA THR A 34 0.19 5.73 -13.57
C THR A 34 0.91 5.10 -12.39
N VAL A 35 1.94 4.31 -12.68
CA VAL A 35 2.81 3.73 -11.65
C VAL A 35 4.19 4.34 -11.74
N PHE A 36 4.72 4.80 -10.62
CA PHE A 36 6.12 5.17 -10.49
C PHE A 36 6.67 4.70 -9.15
N GLY A 37 7.97 4.83 -8.96
CA GLY A 37 8.59 4.36 -7.73
C GLY A 37 10.08 4.59 -7.72
N LYS A 38 10.68 4.25 -6.59
CA LYS A 38 12.12 4.34 -6.37
C LYS A 38 12.62 2.98 -5.92
N CYS A 39 13.64 2.47 -6.61
CA CYS A 39 14.33 1.27 -6.14
C CYS A 39 15.35 1.65 -5.08
N ALA A 40 15.40 0.90 -3.98
CA ALA A 40 16.51 0.98 -3.03
C ALA A 40 17.82 0.57 -3.70
N THR A 41 18.91 1.30 -3.44
CA THR A 41 20.24 0.93 -3.96
C THR A 41 20.91 -0.14 -3.12
N ASN A 42 20.56 -0.19 -1.83
CA ASN A 42 21.07 -1.16 -0.86
C ASN A 42 20.03 -1.38 0.25
N VAL A 43 20.32 -2.29 1.19
CA VAL A 43 19.39 -2.69 2.27
C VAL A 43 19.06 -1.59 3.28
N ASN A 44 19.86 -0.53 3.38
CA ASN A 44 19.59 0.60 4.27
C ASN A 44 18.64 1.63 3.63
N ASP A 45 18.51 1.61 2.30
CA ASP A 45 17.58 2.49 1.59
C ASP A 45 16.18 1.87 1.55
N LYS A 46 15.16 2.71 1.43
CA LYS A 46 13.78 2.27 1.19
C LYS A 46 13.49 2.11 -0.29
N SER A 47 12.66 1.12 -0.63
CA SER A 47 12.04 1.03 -1.95
C SER A 47 10.61 1.58 -1.88
N GLU A 48 10.17 2.24 -2.94
CA GLU A 48 8.88 2.92 -3.00
C GLU A 48 8.14 2.53 -4.28
N LEU A 49 6.82 2.38 -4.14
CA LEU A 49 5.88 2.16 -5.24
C LEU A 49 4.72 3.12 -5.02
N THR A 50 4.36 3.89 -6.04
CA THR A 50 3.24 4.82 -5.99
C THR A 50 2.35 4.58 -7.20
N ILE A 51 1.04 4.46 -6.93
CA ILE A 51 -0.01 4.30 -7.92
C ILE A 51 -0.84 5.58 -7.89
N VAL A 52 -0.96 6.24 -9.02
CA VAL A 52 -1.71 7.49 -9.17
C VAL A 52 -2.82 7.30 -10.19
N TRP A 53 -4.01 7.78 -9.85
CA TRP A 53 -5.15 7.79 -10.76
C TRP A 53 -6.04 8.98 -10.50
N ALA A 54 -6.89 9.28 -11.48
CA ALA A 54 -7.95 10.25 -11.38
C ALA A 54 -9.30 9.57 -11.57
N THR A 55 -10.35 10.13 -10.99
CA THR A 55 -11.75 9.75 -11.19
C THR A 55 -12.42 10.71 -12.16
N ASP A 56 -13.52 10.27 -12.78
CA ASP A 56 -14.25 11.06 -13.78
C ASP A 56 -14.81 12.39 -13.23
N ASP A 57 -15.03 12.44 -11.91
CA ASP A 57 -15.45 13.67 -11.23
C ASP A 57 -14.29 14.64 -10.95
N GLY A 58 -13.08 14.35 -11.44
CA GLY A 58 -11.89 15.19 -11.33
C GLY A 58 -11.07 14.99 -10.05
N GLY A 59 -11.46 14.07 -9.16
CA GLY A 59 -10.70 13.72 -7.97
C GLY A 59 -9.40 13.00 -8.35
N LYS A 60 -8.30 13.27 -7.64
CA LYS A 60 -7.03 12.57 -7.85
C LYS A 60 -6.60 11.85 -6.58
N TYR A 61 -6.02 10.67 -6.77
CA TYR A 61 -5.61 9.79 -5.70
C TYR A 61 -4.17 9.34 -5.93
N GLU A 62 -3.38 9.32 -4.86
CA GLU A 62 -2.03 8.77 -4.86
C GLU A 62 -1.89 7.78 -3.72
N LEU A 63 -1.77 6.49 -4.06
CA LEU A 63 -1.51 5.42 -3.11
C LEU A 63 -0.02 5.06 -3.15
N SER A 64 0.69 5.37 -2.08
CA SER A 64 2.13 5.11 -1.96
C SER A 64 2.41 4.00 -0.96
N HIS A 65 3.35 3.12 -1.30
CA HIS A 65 3.86 2.01 -0.50
C HIS A 65 5.35 2.19 -0.29
N SER A 66 5.79 2.07 0.96
CA SER A 66 7.21 2.14 1.33
C SER A 66 7.65 0.82 1.94
N PHE A 67 8.66 0.21 1.34
CA PHE A 67 9.26 -1.05 1.75
C PHE A 67 10.65 -0.78 2.33
N ALA A 68 10.99 -1.43 3.45
CA ALA A 68 12.33 -1.37 4.03
C ALA A 68 12.84 -2.77 4.35
N ALA A 69 14.15 -2.97 4.22
CA ALA A 69 14.80 -4.16 4.72
C ALA A 69 15.08 -4.05 6.23
N GLU A 70 15.04 -5.17 6.93
CA GLU A 70 15.35 -5.25 8.35
C GLU A 70 16.05 -6.57 8.69
N LYS A 71 16.89 -6.56 9.73
CA LYS A 71 17.44 -7.78 10.30
C LYS A 71 16.49 -8.29 11.37
N VAL A 72 16.07 -9.55 11.23
CA VAL A 72 15.28 -10.27 12.22
C VAL A 72 16.08 -11.46 12.75
N GLU A 73 15.95 -11.74 14.04
CA GLU A 73 16.54 -12.94 14.61
C GLU A 73 15.84 -14.17 14.00
N SER A 74 16.64 -15.16 13.62
CA SER A 74 16.14 -16.39 13.01
C SER A 74 15.77 -17.41 14.07
N SER A 75 15.06 -18.47 13.67
CA SER A 75 14.72 -19.61 14.55
C SER A 75 15.96 -20.34 15.10
N ILE A 76 17.13 -20.13 14.50
CA ILE A 76 18.42 -20.58 15.03
C ILE A 76 18.97 -19.45 15.91
N LYS A 77 19.07 -19.73 17.22
CA LYS A 77 19.52 -18.77 18.25
C LYS A 77 20.79 -18.04 17.80
N SER A 78 20.83 -16.71 17.96
CA SER A 78 21.98 -15.87 17.63
C SER A 78 22.35 -15.78 16.14
N THR A 79 21.45 -16.17 15.24
CA THR A 79 21.62 -15.92 13.79
C THR A 79 20.60 -14.88 13.32
N TRP A 80 21.05 -13.96 12.45
CA TRP A 80 20.22 -12.90 11.90
C TRP A 80 19.94 -13.16 10.43
N LYS A 81 18.69 -12.97 10.02
CA LYS A 81 18.28 -13.02 8.61
C LYS A 81 17.75 -11.67 8.19
N TRP A 82 18.02 -11.34 6.95
CA TRP A 82 17.50 -10.14 6.33
C TRP A 82 16.12 -10.42 5.72
N THR A 83 15.15 -9.59 6.07
CA THR A 83 13.80 -9.57 5.49
C THR A 83 13.52 -8.19 4.90
N TRP A 84 12.50 -8.07 4.05
CA TRP A 84 11.90 -6.80 3.69
C TRP A 84 10.44 -6.80 4.12
N LYS A 85 9.93 -5.61 4.42
CA LYS A 85 8.57 -5.43 4.92
C LYS A 85 7.95 -4.14 4.37
N LEU A 86 6.65 -4.16 4.11
CA LEU A 86 5.89 -2.92 3.91
C LEU A 86 5.87 -2.13 5.22
N LYS A 87 6.61 -1.04 5.28
CA LYS A 87 6.73 -0.17 6.46
C LYS A 87 5.63 0.86 6.54
N ASN A 88 5.20 1.39 5.40
CA ASN A 88 4.16 2.39 5.35
C ASN A 88 3.32 2.25 4.09
N ALA A 89 2.03 2.57 4.20
CA ALA A 89 1.17 2.85 3.08
C ALA A 89 0.46 4.17 3.35
N THR A 90 0.40 5.05 2.36
CA THR A 90 -0.25 6.35 2.47
C THR A 90 -1.16 6.58 1.29
N LEU A 91 -2.33 7.14 1.55
CA LEU A 91 -3.25 7.60 0.51
C LEU A 91 -3.33 9.12 0.60
N ALA A 92 -2.96 9.81 -0.48
CA ALA A 92 -3.29 11.22 -0.66
C ALA A 92 -4.50 11.33 -1.60
N TYR A 93 -5.46 12.15 -1.21
CA TYR A 93 -6.63 12.51 -2.00
C TYR A 93 -6.63 14.02 -2.24
N PHE A 94 -6.75 14.38 -3.51
CA PHE A 94 -6.86 15.75 -3.99
C PHE A 94 -8.27 15.92 -4.54
N PRO A 95 -9.14 16.68 -3.85
CA PRO A 95 -10.50 16.87 -4.31
C PRO A 95 -10.54 17.63 -5.65
N PRO A 96 -11.62 17.47 -6.44
CA PRO A 96 -11.82 18.24 -7.67
C PRO A 96 -11.73 19.74 -7.39
N ILE A 97 -11.19 20.50 -8.34
CA ILE A 97 -11.01 21.97 -8.23
C ILE A 97 -12.34 22.67 -7.91
N GLU A 98 -13.44 22.15 -8.48
CA GLU A 98 -14.79 22.69 -8.30
C GLU A 98 -15.37 22.51 -6.88
N LYS A 99 -14.80 21.61 -6.07
CA LYS A 99 -15.31 21.27 -4.72
C LYS A 99 -14.61 22.01 -3.57
N GLU A 100 -13.78 23.04 -3.85
CA GLU A 100 -13.03 23.86 -2.86
C GLU A 100 -12.56 23.07 -1.62
N GLY A 101 -11.86 21.94 -1.85
CA GLY A 101 -11.42 21.06 -0.77
C GLY A 101 -9.92 21.13 -0.52
N LYS A 102 -9.50 20.94 0.74
CA LYS A 102 -8.09 20.70 1.09
C LYS A 102 -7.71 19.26 0.76
N MET A 103 -6.45 19.04 0.42
CA MET A 103 -5.86 17.71 0.29
C MET A 103 -6.03 16.92 1.60
N VAL A 104 -6.38 15.64 1.48
CA VAL A 104 -6.50 14.71 2.61
C VAL A 104 -5.42 13.66 2.48
N THR A 105 -4.63 13.46 3.53
CA THR A 105 -3.62 12.39 3.58
C THR A 105 -3.97 11.39 4.68
N CYS A 106 -3.97 10.11 4.36
CA CYS A 106 -4.26 9.00 5.25
C CYS A 106 -3.02 8.13 5.43
N TYR A 107 -2.78 7.64 6.65
CA TYR A 107 -1.58 6.88 6.99
C TYR A 107 -1.93 5.49 7.52
N MET A 108 -1.13 4.50 7.15
CA MET A 108 -1.24 3.16 7.73
C MET A 108 -0.95 3.21 9.23
N THR A 109 -1.85 2.64 10.03
CA THR A 109 -1.69 2.62 11.50
C THR A 109 -1.32 1.26 12.07
N ASN A 110 -1.57 0.20 11.31
CA ASN A 110 -1.25 -1.15 11.74
C ASN A 110 0.11 -1.61 11.21
N LYS A 111 0.79 -2.46 11.97
CA LYS A 111 1.97 -3.17 11.46
C LYS A 111 1.55 -4.02 10.26
N SER A 112 2.20 -3.84 9.11
CA SER A 112 1.87 -4.63 7.94
C SER A 112 2.16 -6.12 8.15
N GLN A 113 1.33 -6.97 7.55
CA GLN A 113 1.58 -8.42 7.41
C GLN A 113 2.31 -8.75 6.11
N ILE A 114 2.56 -7.75 5.25
CA ILE A 114 3.26 -7.92 3.97
C ILE A 114 4.77 -7.83 4.23
N TRP A 115 5.43 -8.99 4.21
CA TRP A 115 6.88 -9.11 4.35
C TRP A 115 7.37 -10.42 3.72
N ALA A 116 8.63 -10.48 3.33
CA ALA A 116 9.28 -11.73 2.95
C ALA A 116 10.79 -11.67 3.26
N PRO A 117 11.50 -12.81 3.27
CA PRO A 117 12.95 -12.83 3.24
C PRO A 117 13.50 -12.04 2.05
N LEU A 118 14.69 -11.48 2.21
CA LEU A 118 15.38 -10.83 1.09
C LEU A 118 15.57 -11.82 -0.07
N LYS A 119 15.37 -11.33 -1.31
CA LYS A 119 15.34 -12.11 -2.57
C LYS A 119 14.16 -13.08 -2.73
N GLN A 120 13.20 -13.11 -1.82
CA GLN A 120 11.96 -13.88 -1.98
C GLN A 120 10.78 -12.95 -2.23
N SER A 121 9.79 -13.46 -2.97
CA SER A 121 8.51 -12.77 -3.13
C SER A 121 7.57 -13.09 -1.97
N PHE A 122 6.74 -12.12 -1.63
CA PHE A 122 5.54 -12.32 -0.84
C PHE A 122 4.42 -12.74 -1.78
N LEU A 123 3.73 -13.83 -1.45
CA LEU A 123 2.50 -14.26 -2.14
C LEU A 123 1.37 -14.38 -1.11
N CYS A 124 0.27 -13.65 -1.33
CA CYS A 124 -0.94 -13.78 -0.53
C CYS A 124 -2.08 -14.24 -1.41
N LYS A 125 -2.57 -15.46 -1.15
CA LYS A 125 -3.69 -16.07 -1.89
C LYS A 125 -5.06 -15.56 -1.44
N HIS A 126 -5.10 -14.83 -0.34
CA HIS A 126 -6.31 -14.26 0.24
C HIS A 126 -6.34 -12.74 0.06
N ALA A 127 -7.53 -12.16 0.18
CA ALA A 127 -7.65 -10.69 0.24
C ALA A 127 -6.99 -10.18 1.52
N LEU A 128 -6.32 -9.04 1.44
CA LEU A 128 -5.60 -8.44 2.56
C LEU A 128 -6.01 -6.97 2.70
N ASN A 129 -6.30 -6.56 3.94
CA ASN A 129 -6.75 -5.22 4.24
C ASN A 129 -5.67 -4.43 4.98
N ILE A 130 -5.46 -3.19 4.56
CA ILE A 130 -4.66 -2.20 5.30
C ILE A 130 -5.54 -1.01 5.61
N THR A 131 -5.72 -0.73 6.89
CA THR A 131 -6.46 0.45 7.36
C THR A 131 -5.54 1.67 7.33
N LEU A 132 -6.02 2.74 6.69
CA LEU A 132 -5.41 4.05 6.63
C LEU A 132 -6.30 5.05 7.35
N ILE A 133 -5.75 5.69 8.39
CA ILE A 133 -6.45 6.75 9.12
C ILE A 133 -5.57 7.98 9.24
N ASN A 134 -6.19 9.12 9.48
CA ASN A 134 -5.51 10.32 9.94
C ASN A 134 -6.40 11.03 10.96
N ASN A 135 -6.01 10.98 12.23
CA ASN A 135 -6.74 11.57 13.34
C ASN A 135 -5.77 11.89 14.51
N PRO A 136 -5.73 13.14 15.04
CA PRO A 136 -6.47 14.33 14.62
C PRO A 136 -5.69 15.11 13.54
N ALA A 137 -6.35 15.41 12.43
CA ALA A 137 -5.86 16.33 11.41
C ALA A 137 -7.00 17.25 10.96
N GLU A 138 -6.66 18.37 10.33
CA GLU A 138 -7.63 19.34 9.79
C GLU A 138 -8.67 18.72 8.84
N GLN A 139 -8.35 17.55 8.25
CA GLN A 139 -9.25 16.78 7.41
C GLN A 139 -9.25 15.31 7.87
N PRO A 140 -10.39 14.76 8.31
CA PRO A 140 -10.46 13.39 8.83
C PRO A 140 -10.31 12.36 7.71
N CYS A 141 -9.69 11.22 8.01
CA CYS A 141 -9.62 10.09 7.10
C CYS A 141 -9.82 8.74 7.81
N ASP A 142 -10.67 7.90 7.21
CA ASP A 142 -10.82 6.47 7.49
C ASP A 142 -11.09 5.72 6.17
N VAL A 143 -10.04 5.03 5.68
CA VAL A 143 -10.05 4.29 4.42
C VAL A 143 -9.40 2.93 4.63
N ILE A 144 -10.01 1.87 4.11
CA ILE A 144 -9.37 0.55 4.03
C ILE A 144 -8.90 0.33 2.59
N VAL A 145 -7.61 0.11 2.40
CA VAL A 145 -7.07 -0.45 1.16
C VAL A 145 -7.24 -1.95 1.20
N GLN A 146 -8.09 -2.47 0.33
CA GLN A 146 -8.32 -3.90 0.20
C GLN A 146 -7.59 -4.42 -1.04
N TYR A 147 -6.47 -5.09 -0.82
CA TYR A 147 -5.79 -5.87 -1.86
C TYR A 147 -6.58 -7.16 -2.11
N LYS A 148 -6.78 -7.49 -3.38
CA LYS A 148 -7.43 -8.74 -3.78
C LYS A 148 -6.49 -9.93 -3.57
N ALA A 149 -7.09 -11.12 -3.64
CA ALA A 149 -6.38 -12.40 -3.65
C ALA A 149 -5.33 -12.47 -4.76
N ASN A 150 -4.34 -13.34 -4.57
CA ASN A 150 -3.21 -13.57 -5.46
C ASN A 150 -2.30 -12.34 -5.64
N MET A 151 -2.19 -11.52 -4.60
CA MET A 151 -1.20 -10.45 -4.56
C MET A 151 0.21 -11.03 -4.46
N GLN A 152 1.11 -10.59 -5.35
CA GLN A 152 2.51 -10.98 -5.36
C GLN A 152 3.43 -9.76 -5.41
N ILE A 153 4.39 -9.69 -4.48
CA ILE A 153 5.31 -8.56 -4.36
C ILE A 153 6.73 -9.09 -4.17
N LEU A 154 7.67 -8.58 -4.95
CA LEU A 154 9.10 -8.72 -4.71
C LEU A 154 9.70 -7.32 -4.55
N ALA A 155 10.04 -6.98 -3.31
CA ALA A 155 10.83 -5.80 -2.99
C ALA A 155 12.31 -6.20 -2.90
N TYR A 156 13.22 -5.30 -3.27
CA TYR A 156 14.68 -5.55 -3.32
C TYR A 156 15.04 -6.73 -4.22
N ASN A 157 14.73 -6.60 -5.51
CA ASN A 157 15.15 -7.55 -6.53
C ASN A 157 16.66 -7.40 -6.81
N LEU A 158 17.48 -8.01 -5.94
CA LEU A 158 18.94 -7.93 -6.01
C LEU A 158 19.54 -8.71 -7.18
N ASP A 159 18.79 -9.68 -7.72
CA ASP A 159 19.25 -10.56 -8.78
C ASP A 159 18.89 -10.01 -10.18
N LYS A 160 18.23 -8.84 -10.25
CA LYS A 160 17.78 -8.16 -11.48
C LYS A 160 16.95 -9.06 -12.43
N SER A 161 16.30 -10.08 -11.88
CA SER A 161 15.44 -10.98 -12.65
C SER A 161 14.09 -10.34 -12.94
N ASN A 162 13.45 -10.69 -14.05
CA ASN A 162 12.05 -10.33 -14.29
C ASN A 162 11.05 -11.34 -13.68
N ASP A 163 11.55 -12.31 -12.90
CA ASP A 163 10.74 -13.30 -12.20
C ASP A 163 10.56 -12.96 -10.72
N PHE A 164 9.42 -13.34 -10.15
CA PHE A 164 9.15 -13.19 -8.71
C PHE A 164 9.98 -14.14 -7.82
N GLY A 165 10.75 -15.06 -8.40
CA GLY A 165 11.55 -16.04 -7.66
C GLY A 165 10.73 -16.93 -6.73
N ASN A 166 11.39 -17.56 -5.74
CA ASN A 166 10.71 -18.39 -4.74
C ASN A 166 9.79 -17.55 -3.85
N SER A 167 8.55 -18.00 -3.66
CA SER A 167 7.54 -17.33 -2.86
C SER A 167 7.55 -17.80 -1.41
N ASN A 168 7.56 -16.87 -0.46
CA ASN A 168 7.13 -17.13 0.91
C ASN A 168 5.64 -16.78 1.02
N GLY A 169 4.79 -17.78 1.29
CA GLY A 169 3.34 -17.62 1.26
C GLY A 169 2.73 -17.66 2.66
N MET A 170 1.79 -16.75 2.95
CA MET A 170 0.70 -17.07 3.88
C MET A 170 -0.33 -17.84 3.04
N VAL A 171 -0.51 -19.14 3.35
CA VAL A 171 -1.58 -19.94 2.76
C VAL A 171 -2.90 -19.34 3.18
#